data_AF-A0A916DV21-F1
#
_entry.id   AF-A0A916DV21-F1
#
_cell.length_a   1.000
_cell.length_b   1.000
_cell.length_c   1.000
_cell.angle_alpha   90.00
_cell.angle_beta   90.00
_cell.angle_gamma   90.00
#
_symmetry.space_group_name_H-M   'P 1'
#
loop_
_entity.id
_entity.type
_entity.pdbx_description
1 polymer ?
#
loop_
_entity_poly.entity_id
_entity_poly.type
_entity_poly.pdbx_seq_one_letter_code
_entity_poly.pdbx_strand_id
1 'polypeptide(L)'
;MIVLCNSLTTISYGVENNNTPSINICLSGNFTKQEPSPAQLKSLKKLIAHLRKQLPQELAVTGHRDYKATSCPGSNLYKHLHQFQLA
;
A
#
# COMPACT_ATOMS: atom_id res chain seq x y z
N MET A 1 3.91 12.10 -7.31
CA MET A 1 3.15 12.90 -6.32
C MET A 1 2.46 11.93 -5.37
N ILE A 2 2.43 12.23 -4.07
CA ILE A 2 1.63 11.50 -3.08
C ILE A 2 0.42 12.38 -2.77
N VAL A 3 -0.77 11.80 -2.77
CA VAL A 3 -2.02 12.51 -2.46
C VAL A 3 -2.66 11.82 -1.26
N LEU A 4 -2.98 12.60 -0.23
CA LEU A 4 -3.72 12.11 0.93
C LEU A 4 -5.21 12.18 0.62
N CYS A 5 -5.83 11.04 0.32
CA CYS A 5 -7.25 10.99 -0.04
C CYS A 5 -8.18 11.13 1.18
N ASN A 6 -7.77 10.61 2.34
CA ASN A 6 -8.54 10.62 3.59
C ASN A 6 -7.60 10.85 4.78
N SER A 7 -8.13 11.37 5.89
CA SER A 7 -7.39 11.39 7.17
C SER A 7 -7.06 9.96 7.61
N LEU A 8 -5.93 9.78 8.31
CA LEU A 8 -5.55 8.46 8.87
C LEU A 8 -6.58 7.92 9.87
N THR A 9 -7.40 8.78 10.45
CA THR A 9 -8.48 8.43 11.39
C THR A 9 -9.79 8.06 10.69
N THR A 10 -9.89 8.24 9.36
CA THR A 10 -11.11 7.96 8.60
C THR A 10 -11.14 6.48 8.21
N ILE A 11 -12.12 5.75 8.74
CA ILE A 11 -12.43 4.39 8.27
C ILE A 11 -12.92 4.49 6.82
N SER A 12 -12.18 3.87 5.91
CA SER A 12 -12.49 3.82 4.47
C SER A 12 -12.81 2.39 4.03
N TYR A 13 -13.41 2.22 2.85
CA TYR A 13 -13.88 0.93 2.33
C TYR A 13 -12.87 0.28 1.36
N GLY A 14 -11.63 0.07 1.81
CA GLY A 14 -10.55 -0.46 0.96
C GLY A 14 -10.50 -1.99 0.89
N VAL A 15 -10.83 -2.66 2.01
CA VAL A 15 -10.80 -4.12 2.15
C VAL A 15 -11.88 -4.54 3.14
N GLU A 16 -12.98 -5.13 2.66
CA GLU A 16 -14.05 -5.62 3.55
C GLU A 16 -13.48 -6.57 4.63
N ASN A 17 -13.92 -6.42 5.89
CA ASN A 17 -13.39 -7.07 7.09
C ASN A 17 -11.95 -6.69 7.50
N ASN A 18 -11.31 -5.74 6.81
CA ASN A 18 -9.98 -5.24 7.18
C ASN A 18 -9.89 -3.69 7.09
N ASN A 19 -11.03 -2.99 7.15
CA ASN A 19 -11.09 -1.53 7.01
C ASN A 19 -10.59 -0.75 8.24
N THR A 20 -10.67 -1.34 9.43
CA THR A 20 -10.29 -0.67 10.69
C THR A 20 -8.84 -0.89 11.14
N PRO A 21 -8.18 -2.05 10.90
CA PRO A 21 -6.79 -2.24 11.31
C PRO A 21 -5.77 -1.83 10.24
N SER A 22 -6.18 -1.26 9.10
CA SER A 22 -5.29 -1.02 7.95
C SER A 22 -5.28 0.41 7.44
N ILE A 23 -4.17 0.78 6.81
CA ILE A 23 -4.04 2.01 6.00
C ILE A 23 -3.97 1.59 4.54
N ASN A 24 -4.89 2.11 3.73
CA ASN A 24 -4.96 1.79 2.31
C ASN A 24 -4.11 2.74 1.48
N ILE A 25 -3.14 2.20 0.74
CA ILE A 25 -2.30 2.97 -0.19
C ILE A 25 -2.57 2.49 -1.62
N CYS A 26 -2.97 3.41 -2.49
CA CYS A 26 -3.19 3.15 -3.91
C CYS A 26 -2.03 3.72 -4.75
N LEU A 27 -1.40 2.87 -5.56
CA LEU A 27 -0.47 3.30 -6.60
C LEU A 27 -1.20 3.38 -7.93
N SER A 28 -1.20 4.57 -8.55
CA SER A 28 -1.86 4.78 -9.83
C SER A 28 -1.17 3.99 -10.95
N GLY A 29 -1.91 3.08 -11.59
CA GLY A 29 -1.45 2.28 -12.72
C GLY A 29 -2.14 0.92 -12.81
N ASN A 30 -1.95 0.22 -13.93
CA ASN A 30 -2.39 -1.16 -14.09
C ASN A 30 -1.20 -2.12 -14.04
N PHE A 31 -0.81 -2.55 -12.85
CA PHE A 31 0.37 -3.40 -12.64
C PHE A 31 0.13 -4.90 -12.91
N THR A 32 -0.98 -5.25 -13.56
CA THR A 32 -1.08 -6.54 -14.26
C THR A 32 -0.43 -6.47 -15.66
N LYS A 33 -0.26 -5.26 -16.21
CA LYS A 33 0.26 -5.01 -17.56
C LYS A 33 1.63 -4.31 -17.57
N GLN A 34 1.91 -3.46 -16.58
CA GLN A 34 3.11 -2.63 -16.54
C GLN A 34 3.87 -2.76 -15.21
N GLU A 35 5.13 -2.35 -15.19
CA GLU A 35 5.91 -2.19 -13.95
C GLU A 35 5.60 -0.84 -13.28
N PRO A 36 5.63 -0.75 -11.94
CA PRO A 36 5.68 0.53 -11.24
C PRO A 36 6.95 1.30 -11.63
N SER A 37 6.84 2.61 -11.82
CA SER A 37 8.03 3.42 -12.07
C SER A 37 8.96 3.43 -10.85
N PRO A 38 10.29 3.57 -11.03
CA PRO A 38 11.23 3.73 -9.92
C PRO A 38 10.87 4.90 -8.99
N ALA A 39 10.33 5.99 -9.55
CA ALA A 39 9.87 7.14 -8.79
C ALA A 39 8.66 6.82 -7.89
N GLN A 40 7.72 5.99 -8.35
CA GLN A 40 6.60 5.51 -7.54
C GLN A 40 7.09 4.62 -6.39
N LEU A 41 7.97 3.66 -6.66
CA LEU A 41 8.53 2.78 -5.63
C LEU A 41 9.31 3.57 -4.57
N LYS A 42 10.13 4.54 -5.00
CA LYS A 42 10.85 5.44 -4.09
C LYS A 42 9.91 6.29 -3.23
N SER A 43 8.82 6.79 -3.81
CA SER A 43 7.82 7.58 -3.07
C SER A 43 7.06 6.70 -2.07
N LEU A 44 6.68 5.49 -2.46
CA LEU A 44 6.03 4.51 -1.60
C LEU A 44 6.91 4.14 -0.40
N LYS A 45 8.21 3.86 -0.62
CA LYS A 45 9.15 3.58 0.47
C LYS A 45 9.22 4.72 1.49
N LYS A 46 9.29 5.98 1.02
CA LYS A 46 9.30 7.15 1.90
C LYS A 46 8.01 7.30 2.70
N LEU A 47 6.86 7.05 2.07
CA LEU A 47 5.56 7.09 2.74
C LEU A 47 5.46 6.05 3.84
N ILE A 48 5.85 4.81 3.56
CA ILE A 48 5.82 3.71 4.54
C ILE A 48 6.73 4.03 5.74
N ALA A 49 7.96 4.47 5.49
CA ALA A 49 8.88 4.88 6.55
C ALA A 49 8.35 6.06 7.38
N HIS A 50 7.65 7.00 6.75
CA HIS A 50 7.01 8.12 7.46
C HIS A 50 5.87 7.64 8.36
N LEU A 51 4.97 6.78 7.86
CA LEU A 51 3.84 6.24 8.63
C LEU A 51 4.33 5.41 9.83
N ARG A 52 5.35 4.57 9.65
CA ARG A 52 5.98 3.79 10.74
C ARG A 52 6.60 4.65 11.83
N LYS A 53 7.05 5.86 11.51
CA LYS A 53 7.56 6.81 12.52
C LYS A 53 6.43 7.52 13.28
N GLN A 54 5.28 7.69 12.65
CA GLN A 54 4.15 8.42 13.24
C GLN A 54 3.22 7.53 14.06
N LEU A 55 3.19 6.23 13.75
CA LEU A 55 2.26 5.28 14.35
C LEU A 55 3.03 4.29 15.23
N PRO A 56 2.54 3.99 16.44
CA PRO A 56 3.24 3.10 17.37
C PRO A 56 3.16 1.61 16.97
N GLN A 57 2.31 1.25 16.00
CA GLN A 57 2.09 -0.12 15.57
C GLN A 57 3.10 -0.57 14.51
N GLU A 58 3.43 -1.86 14.52
CA GLU A 58 4.09 -2.49 13.38
C GLU A 58 3.16 -2.54 12.18
N LEU A 59 3.60 -1.93 11.07
CA LEU A 59 2.84 -1.87 9.82
C LEU A 59 3.43 -2.87 8.83
N ALA A 60 2.89 -4.08 8.80
CA ALA A 60 3.17 -5.05 7.75
C ALA A 60 2.60 -4.56 6.41
N VAL A 61 3.33 -4.80 5.31
CA VAL A 61 2.91 -4.36 3.97
C VAL A 61 2.34 -5.56 3.21
N THR A 62 1.04 -5.54 2.93
CA THR A 62 0.34 -6.64 2.26
C THR A 62 -0.36 -6.14 0.99
N GLY A 63 -0.61 -7.06 0.06
CA GLY A 63 -1.40 -6.78 -1.13
C GLY A 63 -2.89 -6.92 -0.83
N HIS A 64 -3.74 -6.19 -1.57
CA HIS A 64 -5.20 -6.35 -1.42
C HIS A 64 -5.66 -7.79 -1.70
N ARG A 65 -5.01 -8.49 -2.64
CA ARG A 65 -5.25 -9.91 -2.92
C ARG A 65 -4.99 -10.85 -1.73
N ASP A 66 -4.27 -10.43 -0.71
CA ASP A 66 -3.97 -11.26 0.46
C ASP A 66 -5.17 -11.37 1.41
N TYR A 67 -6.16 -10.48 1.24
CA TYR A 67 -7.40 -10.47 2.04
C TYR A 67 -8.66 -10.76 1.21
N LYS A 68 -8.62 -10.53 -0.10
CA LYS A 68 -9.77 -10.65 -0.99
C LYS A 68 -9.40 -11.27 -2.32
N ALA A 69 -10.33 -11.98 -2.95
CA ALA A 69 -10.16 -12.54 -4.29
C ALA A 69 -10.14 -11.43 -5.37
N THR A 70 -9.01 -10.76 -5.52
CA THR A 70 -8.82 -9.66 -6.48
C THR A 70 -7.48 -9.75 -7.20
N SER A 71 -7.36 -9.07 -8.34
CA SER A 71 -6.09 -8.92 -9.04
C SER A 71 -5.21 -7.79 -8.48
N CYS A 72 -5.69 -6.99 -7.52
CA CYS A 72 -4.93 -5.90 -6.90
C CYS A 72 -3.85 -6.47 -5.95
N PRO A 73 -2.61 -5.96 -5.92
CA PRO A 73 -2.09 -4.74 -6.57
C PRO A 73 -1.51 -4.95 -7.97
N GLY A 74 -1.80 -6.08 -8.63
CA GLY A 74 -1.15 -6.51 -9.86
C GLY A 74 0.13 -7.29 -9.59
N SER A 75 0.45 -8.28 -10.43
CA SER A 75 1.58 -9.19 -10.23
C SER A 75 2.93 -8.46 -10.25
N ASN A 76 3.06 -7.39 -11.04
CA ASN A 76 4.31 -6.65 -11.14
C ASN A 76 4.59 -5.84 -9.87
N LEU A 77 3.59 -5.12 -9.33
CA LEU A 77 3.74 -4.44 -8.04
C LEU A 77 3.84 -5.43 -6.86
N TYR A 78 3.12 -6.56 -6.91
CA TYR A 78 3.12 -7.54 -5.82
C TYR A 78 4.52 -8.12 -5.53
N LYS A 79 5.32 -8.37 -6.58
CA LYS A 79 6.72 -8.84 -6.43
C LYS A 79 7.58 -7.87 -5.61
N HIS A 80 7.27 -6.57 -5.67
CA HIS A 80 7.98 -5.51 -4.97
C HIS A 80 7.53 -5.31 -3.52
N LEU A 81 6.57 -6.08 -2.98
CA LEU A 81 6.11 -5.82 -1.60
C LEU A 81 7.14 -6.21 -0.54
N HIS A 82 7.96 -7.24 -0.80
CA HIS A 82 8.96 -7.74 0.15
C HIS A 82 10.00 -6.68 0.56
N GLN A 83 10.43 -5.83 -0.37
CA GLN A 83 11.41 -4.74 -0.09
C GLN A 83 10.86 -3.67 0.86
N PHE A 84 9.54 -3.64 1.10
CA PHE A 84 8.93 -2.68 2.02
C PHE A 84 8.72 -3.23 3.43
N GLN A 85 8.97 -4.53 3.68
CA GLN A 85 8.89 -5.07 5.04
C GLN A 85 9.97 -4.52 5.97
N LEU A 86 11.13 -4.16 5.40
CA LEU A 86 12.32 -3.71 6.15
C LEU A 86 12.56 -2.19 6.06
N ALA A 87 11.61 -1.45 5.48
CA ALA A 87 11.76 -0.03 5.14
C ALA A 87 11.52 0.95 6.29
#